data_AF-A0A962DJ14-F1
#
_entry.id   AF-A0A962DJ14-F1
#
_cell.length_a   1.000
_cell.length_b   1.000
_cell.length_c   1.000
_cell.angle_alpha   90.00
_cell.angle_beta   90.00
_cell.angle_gamma   90.00
#
_symmetry.space_group_name_H-M   'P 1'
#
loop_
_entity.id
_entity.type
_entity.pdbx_description
1 polymer ?
#
loop_
_entity_poly.entity_id
_entity_poly.type
_entity_poly.pdbx_seq_one_letter_code
_entity_poly.pdbx_strand_id
1 'polypeptide(L)'
;MTGIQKPQTSHRVAATVIAAACLLNFYTVSAADGPEGDVSRGAVAWAQQCQRCHNMRDPMEFRDDQWRVIMAHMRVRGGLDGQQARDILAFLQASNGGYWDGAGAPAYTPAVQTQATGQDTTQKARTGKAVFERSCIACHGQDGRGTLPGVPDFTTAGGPLTKPDQALQRSILDGIRNPKSPVAMPPKGGDPTLSTADASTVLAYLRMTFGHE
;
A
#
# COMPACT_ATOMS: atom_id res chain seq x y z
N MET A 1 -59.49 -77.68 24.68
CA MET A 1 -58.89 -77.54 26.02
C MET A 1 -57.85 -76.45 25.94
N THR A 2 -57.92 -75.53 26.89
CA THR A 2 -57.36 -74.18 26.97
C THR A 2 -55.82 -74.14 26.95
N GLY A 3 -55.24 -73.16 26.27
CA GLY A 3 -53.79 -72.90 26.29
C GLY A 3 -53.49 -71.43 26.02
N ILE A 4 -53.10 -70.72 27.07
CA ILE A 4 -53.00 -69.26 27.21
C ILE A 4 -51.81 -68.69 26.41
N GLN A 5 -52.02 -67.54 25.79
CA GLN A 5 -51.05 -66.76 25.04
C GLN A 5 -50.43 -65.68 25.94
N LYS A 6 -49.10 -65.52 25.92
CA LYS A 6 -48.42 -64.28 26.29
C LYS A 6 -47.18 -64.08 25.42
N PRO A 7 -46.88 -62.84 24.97
CA PRO A 7 -45.90 -62.61 23.92
C PRO A 7 -44.52 -62.36 24.50
N GLN A 8 -43.49 -62.77 23.75
CA GLN A 8 -42.11 -62.35 23.96
C GLN A 8 -41.57 -61.87 22.62
N THR A 9 -41.23 -60.58 22.61
CA THR A 9 -40.64 -59.80 21.53
C THR A 9 -39.22 -60.27 21.23
N SER A 10 -38.89 -60.55 19.98
CA SER A 10 -37.50 -60.63 19.52
C SER A 10 -37.26 -59.62 18.41
N HIS A 11 -36.54 -58.55 18.73
CA HIS A 11 -36.05 -57.55 17.80
C HIS A 11 -35.10 -58.20 16.79
N ARG A 12 -35.47 -58.17 15.51
CA ARG A 12 -34.55 -58.50 14.40
C ARG A 12 -33.76 -57.25 14.03
N VAL A 13 -32.49 -57.24 14.39
CA VAL A 13 -31.50 -56.26 13.91
C VAL A 13 -31.24 -56.57 12.43
N ALA A 14 -31.84 -55.77 11.53
CA ALA A 14 -31.52 -55.81 10.11
C ALA A 14 -30.28 -54.95 9.86
N ALA A 15 -29.14 -55.61 9.67
CA ALA A 15 -27.91 -54.99 9.20
C ALA A 15 -28.14 -54.45 7.78
N THR A 16 -28.32 -53.13 7.67
CA THR A 16 -28.39 -52.43 6.39
C THR A 16 -26.98 -51.92 6.09
N VAL A 17 -26.33 -52.51 5.10
CA VAL A 17 -25.07 -51.99 4.56
C VAL A 17 -25.40 -50.73 3.77
N ILE A 18 -25.35 -49.57 4.45
CA ILE A 18 -25.41 -48.27 3.79
C ILE A 18 -24.01 -48.01 3.25
N ALA A 19 -23.86 -48.16 1.93
CA ALA A 19 -22.70 -47.63 1.21
C ALA A 19 -22.74 -46.10 1.33
N ALA A 20 -22.09 -45.56 2.36
CA ALA A 20 -21.84 -44.14 2.48
C ALA A 20 -20.83 -43.76 1.41
N ALA A 21 -21.33 -43.28 0.26
CA ALA A 21 -20.52 -42.52 -0.67
C ALA A 21 -20.05 -41.26 0.09
N CYS A 22 -18.83 -41.31 0.62
CA CYS A 22 -18.12 -40.15 1.12
C CYS A 22 -17.91 -39.19 -0.06
N LEU A 23 -18.89 -38.31 -0.28
CA LEU A 23 -18.70 -37.07 -1.01
C LEU A 23 -17.75 -36.22 -0.16
N LEU A 24 -16.45 -36.45 -0.34
CA LEU A 24 -15.43 -35.51 0.07
C LEU A 24 -15.67 -34.25 -0.75
N ASN A 25 -16.42 -33.30 -0.16
CA ASN A 25 -16.37 -31.92 -0.59
C ASN A 25 -14.93 -31.47 -0.42
N PHE A 26 -14.17 -31.54 -1.51
CA PHE A 26 -12.92 -30.81 -1.64
C PHE A 26 -13.27 -29.33 -1.68
N TYR A 27 -13.56 -28.75 -0.50
CA TYR A 27 -13.31 -27.33 -0.32
C TYR A 27 -11.80 -27.18 -0.52
N THR A 28 -11.40 -26.73 -1.70
CA THR A 28 -10.10 -26.11 -1.83
C THR A 28 -10.11 -24.95 -0.86
N VAL A 29 -9.52 -25.15 0.32
CA VAL A 29 -8.90 -24.04 1.03
C VAL A 29 -7.77 -23.61 0.11
N SER A 30 -8.10 -22.76 -0.87
CA SER A 30 -7.13 -21.75 -1.24
C SER A 30 -6.84 -21.04 0.07
N ALA A 31 -5.58 -21.04 0.49
CA ALA A 31 -5.13 -19.95 1.34
C ALA A 31 -5.50 -18.71 0.53
N ALA A 32 -6.63 -18.10 0.85
CA ALA A 32 -7.01 -16.86 0.25
C ALA A 32 -5.90 -15.93 0.68
N ASP A 33 -4.98 -15.62 -0.23
CA ASP A 33 -4.06 -14.52 -0.04
C ASP A 33 -4.94 -13.37 0.40
N GLY A 34 -4.70 -12.91 1.64
CA GLY A 34 -5.51 -11.84 2.21
C GLY A 34 -5.56 -10.66 1.24
N PRO A 35 -6.56 -9.76 1.35
CA PRO A 35 -6.74 -8.69 0.38
C PRO A 35 -5.43 -7.94 0.10
N GLU A 36 -5.20 -7.63 -1.18
CA GLU A 36 -4.01 -6.91 -1.63
C GLU A 36 -3.83 -5.60 -0.85
N GLY A 37 -2.58 -5.12 -0.78
CA GLY A 37 -2.26 -3.87 -0.11
C GLY A 37 -2.74 -2.64 -0.90
N ASP A 38 -3.25 -1.63 -0.21
CA ASP A 38 -3.59 -0.32 -0.79
C ASP A 38 -2.49 0.71 -0.51
N VAL A 39 -1.96 1.32 -1.56
CA VAL A 39 -0.86 2.30 -1.51
C VAL A 39 -1.22 3.53 -0.69
N SER A 40 -2.46 4.02 -0.78
CA SER A 40 -2.91 5.25 -0.09
C SER A 40 -3.03 4.99 1.41
N ARG A 41 -3.67 3.88 1.79
CA ARG A 41 -3.74 3.45 3.20
C ARG A 41 -2.35 3.15 3.74
N GLY A 42 -1.48 2.58 2.92
CA GLY A 42 -0.09 2.29 3.24
C GLY A 42 0.72 3.53 3.59
N ALA A 43 0.60 4.60 2.78
CA ALA A 43 1.27 5.88 3.04
C ALA A 43 0.85 6.47 4.39
N VAL A 44 -0.44 6.42 4.71
CA VAL A 44 -1.00 6.91 5.98
C VAL A 44 -0.49 6.06 7.14
N ALA A 45 -0.60 4.73 7.05
CA ALA A 45 -0.18 3.83 8.11
C ALA A 45 1.34 3.91 8.38
N TRP A 46 2.14 4.05 7.33
CA TRP A 46 3.59 4.20 7.43
C TRP A 46 3.97 5.49 8.17
N ALA A 47 3.37 6.63 7.81
CA ALA A 47 3.61 7.91 8.48
C ALA A 47 3.21 7.91 9.96
N GLN A 48 2.11 7.25 10.30
CA GLN A 48 1.58 7.22 11.68
C GLN A 48 2.34 6.26 12.60
N GLN A 49 2.88 5.17 12.05
CA GLN A 49 3.31 4.04 12.86
C GLN A 49 4.84 3.89 12.95
N CYS A 50 5.57 4.23 11.88
CA CYS A 50 6.97 3.84 11.75
C CYS A 50 7.93 4.78 12.50
N GLN A 51 7.63 6.08 12.55
CA GLN A 51 8.46 7.05 13.28
C GLN A 51 8.43 6.89 14.81
N ARG A 52 7.49 6.11 15.36
CA ARG A 52 7.35 5.96 16.81
C ARG A 52 8.59 5.35 17.46
N CYS A 53 9.34 4.51 16.73
CA CYS A 53 10.46 3.76 17.30
C CYS A 53 11.80 4.00 16.58
N HIS A 54 11.79 4.37 15.30
CA HIS A 54 12.98 4.70 14.53
C HIS A 54 12.65 5.74 13.47
N ASN A 55 13.65 6.42 12.91
CA ASN A 55 13.41 7.37 11.82
C ASN A 55 12.76 6.69 10.61
N MET A 56 11.88 7.41 9.91
CA MET A 56 11.32 6.91 8.66
C MET A 56 12.44 6.69 7.65
N ARG A 57 12.50 5.46 7.16
CA ARG A 57 13.51 4.97 6.23
C ARG A 57 13.11 5.40 4.82
N ASP A 58 14.07 5.86 4.00
CA ASP A 58 13.77 6.22 2.61
C ASP A 58 13.25 4.97 1.86
N PRO A 59 12.08 5.00 1.19
CA PRO A 59 11.60 3.86 0.42
C PRO A 59 12.59 3.35 -0.64
N MET A 60 13.50 4.21 -1.11
CA MET A 60 14.56 3.87 -2.05
C MET A 60 15.80 3.21 -1.40
N GLU A 61 15.84 3.10 -0.06
CA GLU A 61 16.99 2.54 0.66
C GLU A 61 17.12 1.02 0.48
N PHE A 62 16.01 0.32 0.23
CA PHE A 62 16.00 -1.14 0.07
C PHE A 62 15.27 -1.57 -1.19
N ARG A 63 15.66 -2.72 -1.75
CA ARG A 63 14.95 -3.35 -2.87
C ARG A 63 13.61 -3.95 -2.42
N ASP A 64 12.71 -4.22 -3.36
CA ASP A 64 11.39 -4.76 -3.07
C ASP A 64 11.41 -6.12 -2.35
N ASP A 65 12.37 -7.00 -2.66
CA ASP A 65 12.58 -8.28 -1.96
C ASP A 65 13.02 -8.06 -0.51
N GLN A 66 13.90 -7.09 -0.28
CA GLN A 66 14.33 -6.72 1.07
C GLN A 66 13.19 -6.10 1.86
N TRP A 67 12.40 -5.22 1.24
CA TRP A 67 11.22 -4.63 1.87
C TRP A 67 10.19 -5.67 2.31
N ARG A 68 9.98 -6.76 1.54
CA ARG A 68 9.11 -7.88 1.96
C ARG A 68 9.57 -8.50 3.27
N VAL A 69 10.87 -8.77 3.40
CA VAL A 69 11.44 -9.36 4.62
C VAL A 69 11.41 -8.38 5.78
N ILE A 70 11.78 -7.12 5.54
CA ILE A 70 11.75 -6.05 6.55
C ILE A 70 10.34 -5.87 7.07
N MET A 71 9.33 -5.81 6.20
CA MET A 71 7.94 -5.66 6.61
C MET A 71 7.38 -6.89 7.31
N ALA A 72 7.85 -8.10 6.99
CA ALA A 72 7.53 -9.28 7.79
C ALA A 72 8.05 -9.15 9.23
N HIS A 73 9.26 -8.62 9.41
CA HIS A 73 9.81 -8.34 10.74
C HIS A 73 9.05 -7.17 11.43
N MET A 74 8.79 -6.09 10.71
CA MET A 74 8.10 -4.90 11.25
C MET A 74 6.63 -5.15 11.55
N ARG A 75 5.97 -6.11 10.90
CA ARG A 75 4.63 -6.54 11.29
C ARG A 75 4.60 -6.99 12.75
N VAL A 76 5.56 -7.83 13.15
CA VAL A 76 5.65 -8.32 14.52
C VAL A 76 6.16 -7.23 15.45
N ARG A 77 7.28 -6.57 15.12
CA ARG A 77 7.92 -5.57 15.98
C ARG A 77 7.07 -4.31 16.17
N GLY A 78 6.37 -3.90 15.12
CA GLY A 78 5.49 -2.74 15.11
C GLY A 78 4.07 -3.03 15.56
N GLY A 79 3.74 -4.29 15.90
CA GLY A 79 2.39 -4.68 16.31
C GLY A 79 1.34 -4.40 15.24
N LEU A 80 1.67 -4.61 13.97
CA LEU A 80 0.78 -4.33 12.84
C LEU A 80 -0.13 -5.53 12.60
N ASP A 81 -1.38 -5.25 12.26
CA ASP A 81 -2.23 -6.30 11.68
C ASP A 81 -1.74 -6.69 10.27
N GLY A 82 -2.29 -7.78 9.75
CA GLY A 82 -1.87 -8.29 8.44
C GLY A 82 -2.15 -7.34 7.29
N GLN A 83 -3.25 -6.58 7.33
CA GLN A 83 -3.61 -5.65 6.26
C GLN A 83 -2.76 -4.38 6.32
N GLN A 84 -2.53 -3.82 7.51
CA GLN A 84 -1.63 -2.68 7.68
C GLN A 84 -0.23 -2.97 7.16
N ALA A 85 0.31 -4.16 7.47
CA ALA A 85 1.61 -4.56 6.95
C ALA A 85 1.63 -4.69 5.41
N ARG A 86 0.54 -5.20 4.81
CA ARG A 86 0.41 -5.29 3.34
C ARG A 86 0.25 -3.91 2.69
N ASP A 87 -0.57 -3.04 3.25
CA ASP A 87 -0.79 -1.67 2.78
C ASP A 87 0.55 -0.90 2.81
N ILE A 88 1.29 -0.94 3.93
CA ILE A 88 2.60 -0.29 4.06
C ILE A 88 3.61 -0.87 3.07
N LEU A 89 3.65 -2.20 2.90
CA LEU A 89 4.53 -2.84 1.93
C LEU A 89 4.20 -2.40 0.49
N ALA A 90 2.92 -2.31 0.13
CA ALA A 90 2.49 -1.84 -1.18
C ALA A 90 2.92 -0.38 -1.41
N PHE A 91 2.80 0.48 -0.40
CA PHE A 91 3.29 1.86 -0.46
C PHE A 91 4.81 1.93 -0.64
N LEU A 92 5.59 1.18 0.15
CA LEU A 92 7.05 1.19 0.09
C LEU A 92 7.55 0.70 -1.28
N GLN A 93 6.99 -0.37 -1.82
CA GLN A 93 7.37 -0.91 -3.13
C GLN A 93 6.96 0.01 -4.28
N ALA A 94 5.78 0.63 -4.20
CA ALA A 94 5.36 1.64 -5.16
C ALA A 94 6.31 2.86 -5.15
N SER A 95 6.71 3.29 -3.95
CA SER A 95 7.61 4.43 -3.75
C SER A 95 9.08 4.14 -4.10
N ASN A 96 9.47 2.87 -4.21
CA ASN A 96 10.84 2.44 -4.50
C ASN A 96 11.25 2.67 -5.97
N GLY A 97 10.31 3.11 -6.83
CA GLY A 97 10.60 3.61 -8.19
C GLY A 97 11.19 2.59 -9.18
N GLY A 98 11.32 1.31 -8.80
CA GLY A 98 11.77 0.23 -9.68
C GLY A 98 13.18 0.37 -10.25
N TYR A 99 13.99 1.35 -9.83
CA TYR A 99 15.33 1.53 -10.37
C TYR A 99 16.33 0.63 -9.63
N TRP A 100 16.46 -0.61 -10.13
CA TRP A 100 17.68 -1.39 -10.03
C TRP A 100 17.79 -2.27 -11.30
N ASP A 101 18.67 -1.92 -12.23
CA ASP A 101 19.17 -2.80 -13.30
C ASP A 101 20.41 -3.53 -12.80
N GLY A 102 20.31 -4.20 -11.66
CA GLY A 102 21.48 -4.81 -11.04
C GLY A 102 22.08 -5.88 -11.94
N ALA A 103 23.36 -5.73 -12.23
CA ALA A 103 24.23 -6.86 -12.41
C ALA A 103 24.12 -7.78 -11.16
N GLY A 104 23.24 -8.79 -11.26
CA GLY A 104 23.37 -10.10 -10.64
C GLY A 104 22.67 -10.34 -9.30
N ALA A 105 21.48 -10.96 -9.34
CA ALA A 105 21.14 -12.25 -8.70
C ALA A 105 19.64 -12.61 -8.91
N PRO A 106 19.25 -13.91 -8.92
CA PRO A 106 18.38 -14.46 -9.95
C PRO A 106 16.88 -14.40 -9.64
N ALA A 107 16.14 -14.46 -10.76
CA ALA A 107 14.70 -14.44 -10.87
C ALA A 107 13.97 -15.49 -10.02
N TYR A 108 12.92 -15.04 -9.34
CA TYR A 108 11.72 -15.83 -9.15
C TYR A 108 10.59 -15.13 -9.91
N THR A 109 10.18 -15.73 -11.03
CA THR A 109 8.94 -15.40 -11.74
C THR A 109 7.80 -16.26 -11.18
N PRO A 110 6.60 -15.68 -11.06
CA PRO A 110 5.62 -16.05 -12.06
C PRO A 110 5.00 -14.84 -12.77
N ALA A 111 4.33 -15.18 -13.88
CA ALA A 111 3.96 -14.39 -15.04
C ALA A 111 3.15 -13.09 -14.83
N VAL A 112 3.17 -12.27 -15.90
CA VAL A 112 2.29 -11.14 -16.27
C VAL A 112 2.75 -9.78 -15.71
N GLN A 113 3.13 -8.76 -16.47
CA GLN A 113 3.19 -8.51 -17.92
C GLN A 113 4.23 -7.41 -18.16
N THR A 114 5.02 -7.56 -19.22
CA THR A 114 5.77 -6.50 -19.89
C THR A 114 4.85 -5.32 -20.23
N GLN A 115 5.22 -4.11 -19.80
CA GLN A 115 5.04 -2.86 -20.55
C GLN A 115 5.80 -1.71 -19.88
N ALA A 116 7.05 -1.53 -20.28
CA ALA A 116 7.72 -0.23 -20.24
C ALA A 116 7.80 0.28 -21.67
N THR A 117 6.84 1.14 -22.06
CA THR A 117 6.97 2.13 -23.14
C THR A 117 5.78 3.09 -23.05
N GLY A 118 6.05 4.39 -22.97
CA GLY A 118 5.06 5.44 -23.22
C GLY A 118 4.56 6.15 -21.98
N GLN A 119 4.83 7.45 -21.91
CA GLN A 119 4.02 8.36 -21.10
C GLN A 119 2.55 8.15 -21.47
N ASP A 120 1.76 7.73 -20.48
CA ASP A 120 0.33 7.56 -20.65
C ASP A 120 -0.31 8.94 -20.83
N THR A 121 -0.54 9.31 -22.09
CA THR A 121 -1.30 10.49 -22.49
C THR A 121 -2.82 10.25 -22.41
N THR A 122 -3.25 9.08 -21.92
CA THR A 122 -4.66 8.67 -21.82
C THR A 122 -5.15 8.57 -20.37
N GLN A 123 -4.25 8.62 -19.36
CA GLN A 123 -4.69 8.70 -17.97
C GLN A 123 -5.34 10.06 -17.72
N LYS A 124 -6.66 10.06 -17.50
CA LYS A 124 -7.37 11.27 -17.09
C LYS A 124 -6.74 11.78 -15.79
N ALA A 125 -6.24 13.01 -15.83
CA ALA A 125 -5.63 13.66 -14.68
C ALA A 125 -6.58 13.61 -13.48
N ARG A 126 -6.05 13.16 -12.34
CA ARG A 126 -6.75 13.15 -11.05
C ARG A 126 -6.90 14.59 -10.55
N THR A 127 -7.91 14.81 -9.72
CA THR A 127 -8.06 16.12 -9.06
C THR A 127 -6.89 16.37 -8.12
N GLY A 128 -6.39 17.60 -8.04
CA GLY A 128 -5.26 17.94 -7.19
C GLY A 128 -5.46 17.59 -5.71
N LYS A 129 -6.68 17.78 -5.18
CA LYS A 129 -7.04 17.39 -3.81
C LYS A 129 -6.85 15.88 -3.58
N ALA A 130 -7.37 15.04 -4.46
CA ALA A 130 -7.23 13.59 -4.34
C ALA A 130 -5.77 13.12 -4.43
N VAL A 131 -4.95 13.75 -5.28
CA VAL A 131 -3.51 13.48 -5.37
C VAL A 131 -2.82 13.86 -4.05
N PHE A 132 -3.11 15.05 -3.53
CA PHE A 132 -2.53 15.54 -2.28
C PHE A 132 -2.90 14.62 -1.09
N GLU A 133 -4.18 14.28 -0.96
CA GLU A 133 -4.69 13.43 0.11
C GLU A 133 -4.11 12.02 0.11
N ARG A 134 -3.90 11.47 -1.08
CA ARG A 134 -3.38 10.12 -1.26
C ARG A 134 -1.88 9.99 -0.99
N SER A 135 -1.09 10.95 -1.47
CA SER A 135 0.37 10.77 -1.56
C SER A 135 1.16 11.80 -0.76
N CYS A 136 0.61 12.99 -0.51
CA CYS A 136 1.40 14.11 0.01
C CYS A 136 1.14 14.39 1.49
N ILE A 137 -0.09 14.12 1.99
CA ILE A 137 -0.49 14.42 3.38
C ILE A 137 0.39 13.73 4.41
N ALA A 138 0.90 12.54 4.11
CA ALA A 138 1.76 11.76 5.00
C ALA A 138 2.93 12.59 5.57
N CYS A 139 3.49 13.49 4.76
CA CYS A 139 4.58 14.38 5.18
C CYS A 139 4.14 15.84 5.28
N HIS A 140 3.33 16.33 4.33
CA HIS A 140 2.96 17.74 4.25
C HIS A 140 1.78 18.13 5.16
N GLY A 141 1.08 17.16 5.74
CA GLY A 141 -0.08 17.39 6.60
C GLY A 141 -1.32 17.80 5.81
N GLN A 142 -2.50 17.59 6.39
CA GLN A 142 -3.78 17.98 5.77
C GLN A 142 -3.93 19.51 5.68
N ASP A 143 -3.31 20.24 6.61
CA ASP A 143 -3.27 21.69 6.68
C ASP A 143 -2.10 22.31 5.89
N GLY A 144 -1.28 21.49 5.23
CA GLY A 144 -0.15 21.94 4.41
C GLY A 144 1.02 22.52 5.19
N ARG A 145 1.04 22.42 6.52
CA ARG A 145 2.08 23.01 7.38
C ARG A 145 3.33 22.14 7.54
N GLY A 146 3.27 20.90 7.07
CA GLY A 146 4.29 19.89 7.32
C GLY A 146 4.11 19.23 8.69
N THR A 147 4.22 17.90 8.72
CA THR A 147 4.12 17.11 9.96
C THR A 147 5.48 16.76 10.57
N LEU A 148 6.56 17.04 9.83
CA LEU A 148 7.92 16.67 10.18
C LEU A 148 8.87 17.88 10.14
N PRO A 149 9.91 17.92 10.98
CA PRO A 149 10.92 18.96 10.92
C PRO A 149 11.50 19.12 9.50
N GLY A 150 11.58 20.36 9.03
CA GLY A 150 12.14 20.69 7.72
C GLY A 150 11.27 20.35 6.51
N VAL A 151 10.12 19.71 6.69
CA VAL A 151 9.10 19.67 5.62
C VAL A 151 8.53 21.08 5.47
N PRO A 152 8.42 21.62 4.25
CA PRO A 152 7.99 23.00 4.08
C PRO A 152 6.53 23.23 4.49
N ASP A 153 6.30 24.39 5.12
CA ASP A 153 4.96 24.94 5.35
C ASP A 153 4.50 25.70 4.10
N PHE A 154 3.44 25.22 3.47
CA PHE A 154 2.85 25.81 2.28
C PHE A 154 1.99 27.04 2.55
N THR A 155 1.61 27.27 3.81
CA THR A 155 0.79 28.41 4.26
C THR A 155 1.62 29.65 4.60
N THR A 156 2.95 29.55 4.53
CA THR A 156 3.84 30.68 4.79
C THR A 156 3.85 31.66 3.60
N ALA A 157 3.51 32.94 3.85
CA ALA A 157 3.64 34.01 2.87
C ALA A 157 5.10 34.18 2.42
N GLY A 158 5.34 34.38 1.13
CA GLY A 158 6.71 34.34 0.57
C GLY A 158 7.35 32.94 0.59
N GLY A 159 6.59 31.91 0.95
CA GLY A 159 7.08 30.55 1.18
C GLY A 159 7.30 29.74 -0.10
N PRO A 160 7.39 28.41 0.01
CA PRO A 160 7.75 27.52 -1.10
C PRO A 160 6.87 27.66 -2.33
N LEU A 161 5.57 27.95 -2.15
CA LEU A 161 4.60 28.07 -3.24
C LEU A 161 4.81 29.29 -4.14
N THR A 162 5.66 30.25 -3.75
CA THR A 162 6.03 31.40 -4.60
C THR A 162 6.97 31.03 -5.74
N LYS A 163 7.60 29.85 -5.68
CA LYS A 163 8.51 29.38 -6.73
C LYS A 163 7.77 29.17 -8.06
N PRO A 164 8.45 29.31 -9.21
CA PRO A 164 7.83 29.04 -10.51
C PRO A 164 7.30 27.61 -10.62
N ASP A 165 6.20 27.42 -11.34
CA ASP A 165 5.52 26.13 -11.44
C ASP A 165 6.44 25.01 -11.92
N GLN A 166 7.29 25.28 -12.91
CA GLN A 166 8.25 24.30 -13.43
C GLN A 166 9.26 23.83 -12.37
N ALA A 167 9.61 24.68 -11.40
CA ALA A 167 10.50 24.29 -10.30
C ALA A 167 9.78 23.40 -9.28
N LEU A 168 8.52 23.72 -8.98
CA LEU A 168 7.69 22.93 -8.07
C LEU A 168 7.28 21.59 -8.68
N GLN A 169 6.92 21.57 -9.96
CA GLN A 169 6.64 20.33 -10.70
C GLN A 169 7.85 19.41 -10.75
N ARG A 170 9.06 19.93 -11.01
CA ARG A 170 10.29 19.12 -10.92
C ARG A 170 10.50 18.57 -9.51
N SER A 171 10.26 19.39 -8.49
CA SER A 171 10.35 18.90 -7.10
C SER A 171 9.35 17.77 -6.81
N ILE A 172 8.15 17.84 -7.39
CA ILE A 172 7.12 16.79 -7.29
C ILE A 172 7.51 15.54 -8.07
N LEU A 173 7.94 15.68 -9.32
CA LEU A 173 8.18 14.56 -10.23
C LEU A 173 9.48 13.82 -9.90
N ASP A 174 10.54 14.57 -9.61
CA ASP A 174 11.89 14.04 -9.44
C ASP A 174 12.25 13.82 -7.96
N GLY A 175 11.49 14.43 -7.04
CA GLY A 175 11.79 14.42 -5.61
C GLY A 175 12.91 15.41 -5.26
N ILE A 176 13.06 15.68 -3.96
CA ILE A 176 14.10 16.58 -3.43
C ILE A 176 14.59 16.13 -2.06
N ARG A 177 15.87 16.36 -1.77
CA ARG A 177 16.43 16.23 -0.42
C ARG A 177 16.57 17.62 0.20
N ASN A 178 16.09 17.77 1.43
CA ASN A 178 16.32 18.95 2.24
C ASN A 178 17.24 18.57 3.42
N PRO A 179 18.44 19.15 3.56
CA PRO A 179 19.32 18.88 4.69
C PRO A 179 18.70 19.16 6.07
N LYS A 180 17.66 20.00 6.12
CA LYS A 180 16.93 20.32 7.36
C LYS A 180 15.81 19.32 7.67
N SER A 181 15.55 18.36 6.79
CA SER A 181 14.51 17.35 6.99
C SER A 181 15.12 15.96 7.15
N PRO A 182 14.63 15.14 8.10
CA PRO A 182 15.09 13.76 8.26
C PRO A 182 14.58 12.84 7.14
N VAL A 183 13.67 13.32 6.29
CA VAL A 183 13.09 12.58 5.17
C VAL A 183 13.38 13.29 3.85
N ALA A 184 13.64 12.51 2.80
CA ALA A 184 13.62 13.01 1.44
C ALA A 184 12.17 13.11 0.95
N MET A 185 11.87 14.09 0.11
CA MET A 185 10.66 14.05 -0.70
C MET A 185 10.91 13.08 -1.85
N PRO A 186 10.22 11.92 -1.91
CA PRO A 186 10.45 10.93 -2.95
C PRO A 186 9.98 11.46 -4.32
N PRO A 187 10.54 10.93 -5.43
CA PRO A 187 9.99 11.14 -6.76
C PRO A 187 8.49 10.85 -6.78
N LYS A 188 7.73 11.70 -7.46
CA LYS A 188 6.27 11.59 -7.59
C LYS A 188 5.51 11.50 -6.26
N GLY A 189 6.09 11.97 -5.16
CA GLY A 189 5.49 11.84 -3.83
C GLY A 189 5.27 10.38 -3.39
N GLY A 190 6.05 9.44 -3.93
CA GLY A 190 5.93 8.01 -3.64
C GLY A 190 4.83 7.29 -4.44
N ASP A 191 4.13 7.98 -5.34
CA ASP A 191 3.17 7.36 -6.25
C ASP A 191 3.79 7.20 -7.66
N PRO A 192 4.24 5.99 -8.04
CA PRO A 192 4.89 5.77 -9.34
C PRO A 192 3.93 6.04 -10.51
N THR A 193 2.62 5.98 -10.25
CA THR A 193 1.56 6.22 -11.23
C THR A 193 1.26 7.71 -11.42
N LEU A 194 1.84 8.62 -10.63
CA LEU A 194 1.66 10.05 -10.78
C LEU A 194 2.20 10.54 -12.13
N SER A 195 1.33 11.17 -12.91
CA SER A 195 1.65 11.74 -14.23
C SER A 195 2.04 13.22 -14.11
N THR A 196 2.67 13.78 -15.16
CA THR A 196 2.94 15.23 -15.22
C THR A 196 1.65 16.06 -15.14
N ALA A 197 0.54 15.54 -15.65
CA ALA A 197 -0.76 16.18 -15.54
C ALA A 197 -1.24 16.21 -14.08
N ASP A 198 -1.09 15.11 -13.34
CA ASP A 198 -1.38 15.06 -11.89
C ASP A 198 -0.49 16.03 -11.09
N ALA A 199 0.79 16.15 -11.44
CA ALA A 199 1.70 17.12 -10.81
C ALA A 199 1.23 18.57 -11.03
N SER A 200 0.64 18.86 -12.18
CA SER A 200 0.06 20.17 -12.48
C SER A 200 -1.22 20.42 -11.68
N THR A 201 -2.14 19.44 -11.62
CA THR A 201 -3.40 19.60 -10.90
C THR A 201 -3.18 19.70 -9.38
N VAL A 202 -2.25 18.94 -8.81
CA VAL A 202 -1.91 19.05 -7.38
C VAL A 202 -1.26 20.39 -7.07
N LEU A 203 -0.38 20.91 -7.93
CA LEU A 203 0.21 22.23 -7.73
C LEU A 203 -0.85 23.35 -7.74
N ALA A 204 -1.80 23.28 -8.67
CA ALA A 204 -2.94 24.21 -8.71
C ALA A 204 -3.76 24.14 -7.41
N TYR A 205 -4.03 22.93 -6.91
CA TYR A 205 -4.71 22.74 -5.63
C TYR A 205 -3.93 23.33 -4.45
N LEU A 206 -2.60 23.12 -4.39
CA LEU A 206 -1.75 23.67 -3.33
C LEU A 206 -1.82 25.20 -3.29
N ARG A 207 -1.68 25.86 -4.45
CA ARG A 207 -1.76 27.32 -4.57
C ARG A 207 -3.14 27.84 -4.20
N MET A 208 -4.20 27.18 -4.64
CA MET A 208 -5.57 27.58 -4.33
C MET A 208 -5.91 27.41 -2.85
N THR A 209 -5.38 26.38 -2.19
CA THR A 209 -5.78 25.99 -0.83
C THR A 209 -4.90 26.61 0.24
N PHE A 210 -3.59 26.70 -0.02
CA PHE A 210 -2.58 27.12 0.95
C PHE A 210 -1.80 28.36 0.49
N GLY A 211 -1.92 28.74 -0.78
CA GLY A 211 -1.27 29.94 -1.30
C GLY A 211 -1.87 31.19 -0.66
N HIS A 212 -0.99 32.04 -0.15
CA HIS A 212 -1.31 33.39 0.27
C HIS A 212 -0.51 34.34 -0.62
N GLU A 213 -1.15 35.41 -1.08
CA GLU A 213 -0.53 36.47 -1.87
C GLU A 213 0.63 37.16 -1.12
#